data_AF-A0A660TZN2-F1
#
_entry.id   AF-A0A660TZN2-F1
#
_cell.length_a   1.000
_cell.length_b   1.000
_cell.length_c   1.000
_cell.angle_alpha   90.00
_cell.angle_beta   90.00
_cell.angle_gamma   90.00
#
_symmetry.space_group_name_H-M   'P 1'
#
loop_
_entity.id
_entity.type
_entity.pdbx_description
1 polymer ?
#
loop_
_entity_poly.entity_id
_entity_poly.type
_entity_poly.pdbx_seq_one_letter_code
_entity_poly.pdbx_strand_id
1 'polypeptide(L)'
;MSRKISRVPYRLDAKNISHLPLDEIKQIIRGADSIVGEGGRNLLAKILKGSREKRVLELQLDKVPVYGCFKDSTIKQITEKIDWVILNGYLRIEYDYRLPLLYHTARGWEIAKEIRINEIIGQFDEMIESGVDYYNMRFLKDSNREMIFELLEKIKESKKKEYIPLLEAWEKIDYKKVRNRIRSVIEELNKEN
;
A
#
# COMPACT_ATOMS: atom_id res chain seq x y z
N MET A 1 30.34 23.17 -18.44
CA MET A 1 29.73 22.13 -19.30
C MET A 1 29.09 21.07 -18.40
N SER A 2 27.76 21.06 -18.27
CA SER A 2 27.06 20.03 -17.49
C SER A 2 27.23 18.66 -18.15
N ARG A 3 27.78 17.66 -17.42
CA ARG A 3 27.86 16.28 -17.91
C ARG A 3 26.46 15.78 -18.26
N LYS A 4 26.25 15.36 -19.50
CA LYS A 4 24.97 14.80 -19.98
C LYS A 4 24.62 13.58 -19.11
N ILE A 5 23.53 13.66 -18.35
CA ILE A 5 23.12 12.60 -17.42
C ILE A 5 22.58 11.43 -18.25
N SER A 6 23.28 10.28 -18.22
CA SER A 6 22.82 9.05 -18.87
C SER A 6 21.80 8.34 -18.00
N ARG A 7 20.52 8.43 -18.40
CA ARG A 7 19.39 7.77 -17.72
C ARG A 7 19.30 6.31 -18.12
N VAL A 8 18.92 5.45 -17.17
CA VAL A 8 18.66 4.03 -17.45
C VAL A 8 17.42 3.95 -18.36
N PRO A 9 17.54 3.43 -19.59
CA PRO A 9 16.42 3.40 -20.52
C PRO A 9 15.37 2.39 -20.06
N TYR A 10 14.12 2.66 -20.41
CA TYR A 10 13.04 1.71 -20.28
C TYR A 10 12.13 1.77 -21.50
N ARG A 11 11.51 0.63 -21.81
CA ARG A 11 10.43 0.50 -22.79
C ARG A 11 9.30 -0.25 -22.11
N LEU A 12 8.09 0.29 -22.19
CA LEU A 12 6.88 -0.36 -21.73
C LEU A 12 6.35 -1.26 -22.85
N ASP A 13 6.00 -2.50 -22.52
CA ASP A 13 5.45 -3.46 -23.45
C ASP A 13 4.48 -4.41 -22.73
N ALA A 14 3.18 -4.13 -22.81
CA ALA A 14 2.12 -4.97 -22.28
C ALA A 14 1.76 -6.16 -23.20
N LYS A 15 2.48 -6.35 -24.30
CA LYS A 15 2.18 -7.36 -25.32
C LYS A 15 0.70 -7.34 -25.73
N ASN A 16 0.03 -8.48 -25.62
CA ASN A 16 -1.36 -8.69 -26.03
C ASN A 16 -2.34 -8.62 -24.86
N ILE A 17 -1.92 -8.10 -23.70
CA ILE A 17 -2.81 -7.94 -22.55
C ILE A 17 -3.79 -6.81 -22.87
N SER A 18 -5.01 -7.16 -23.27
CA SER A 18 -6.10 -6.20 -23.50
C SER A 18 -6.80 -5.82 -22.19
N HIS A 19 -6.87 -6.75 -21.25
CA HIS A 19 -7.51 -6.59 -19.95
C HIS A 19 -6.72 -7.35 -18.88
N LEU A 20 -6.58 -6.72 -17.71
CA LEU A 20 -6.00 -7.32 -16.53
C LEU A 20 -7.07 -7.41 -15.42
N PRO A 21 -7.27 -8.57 -14.78
CA PRO A 21 -8.23 -8.71 -13.69
C PRO A 21 -7.96 -7.71 -12.55
N LEU A 22 -9.02 -7.22 -11.92
CA LEU A 22 -8.91 -6.24 -10.84
C LEU A 22 -8.02 -6.73 -9.69
N ASP A 23 -8.10 -8.01 -9.34
CA ASP A 23 -7.28 -8.59 -8.26
C ASP A 23 -5.79 -8.56 -8.59
N GLU A 24 -5.42 -8.79 -9.85
CA GLU A 24 -4.03 -8.68 -10.29
C GLU A 24 -3.55 -7.22 -10.30
N ILE A 25 -4.41 -6.28 -10.69
CA ILE A 25 -4.12 -4.83 -10.59
C ILE A 25 -3.88 -4.47 -9.12
N LYS A 26 -4.75 -4.92 -8.20
CA LYS A 26 -4.60 -4.70 -6.76
C LYS A 26 -3.31 -5.30 -6.22
N GLN A 27 -2.95 -6.53 -6.62
CA GLN A 27 -1.69 -7.16 -6.24
C GLN A 27 -0.46 -6.37 -6.71
N ILE A 28 -0.46 -5.90 -7.96
CA ILE A 28 0.65 -5.11 -8.52
C ILE A 28 0.76 -3.76 -7.80
N ILE A 29 -0.36 -3.07 -7.57
CA ILE A 29 -0.40 -1.79 -6.83
C ILE A 29 0.10 -1.99 -5.41
N ARG A 30 -0.36 -3.04 -4.71
CA ARG A 30 0.04 -3.34 -3.34
C ARG A 30 1.52 -3.69 -3.22
N GLY A 31 2.09 -4.36 -4.22
CA GLY A 31 3.53 -4.64 -4.27
C GLY A 31 4.35 -3.40 -4.62
N ALA A 32 3.81 -2.51 -5.47
CA ALA A 32 4.46 -1.25 -5.82
C ALA A 32 4.55 -0.31 -4.62
N ASP A 33 3.53 -0.26 -3.77
CA ASP A 33 3.46 0.53 -2.53
C ASP A 33 4.72 0.36 -1.65
N SER A 34 5.24 -0.87 -1.55
CA SER A 34 6.45 -1.18 -0.75
C SER A 34 7.76 -0.63 -1.33
N ILE A 35 7.76 -0.07 -2.54
CA ILE A 35 8.95 0.44 -3.23
C ILE A 35 8.71 1.78 -3.96
N VAL A 36 7.62 2.49 -3.65
CA VAL A 36 7.29 3.78 -4.28
C VAL A 36 8.43 4.75 -4.07
N GLY A 37 8.92 5.36 -5.14
CA GLY A 37 10.04 6.30 -5.09
C GLY A 37 11.39 5.69 -4.69
N GLU A 38 11.50 4.36 -4.61
CA GLU A 38 12.74 3.65 -4.23
C GLU A 38 13.10 2.51 -5.20
N GLY A 39 12.11 1.97 -5.92
CA GLY A 39 12.28 0.83 -6.81
C GLY A 39 11.60 0.98 -8.16
N GLY A 40 12.20 0.33 -9.16
CA GLY A 40 11.66 0.25 -10.52
C GLY A 40 10.95 -1.09 -10.81
N ARG A 41 10.45 -1.21 -12.04
CA ARG A 41 9.69 -2.38 -12.55
C ARG A 41 10.36 -3.73 -12.29
N ASN A 42 11.68 -3.82 -12.44
CA ASN A 42 12.40 -5.08 -12.24
C ASN A 42 12.36 -5.54 -10.78
N LEU A 43 12.49 -4.60 -9.82
CA LEU A 43 12.37 -4.94 -8.41
C LEU A 43 10.95 -5.39 -8.09
N LEU A 44 9.93 -4.68 -8.58
CA LEU A 44 8.53 -5.07 -8.42
C LEU A 44 8.26 -6.48 -8.96
N ALA A 45 8.75 -6.78 -10.17
CA ALA A 45 8.58 -8.10 -10.76
C ALA A 45 9.20 -9.21 -9.90
N LYS A 46 10.34 -8.95 -9.26
CA LYS A 46 11.01 -9.90 -8.35
C LYS A 46 10.22 -10.11 -7.05
N ILE A 47 9.61 -9.07 -6.49
CA ILE A 47 8.73 -9.16 -5.31
C ILE A 47 7.55 -10.07 -5.65
N LEU A 48 6.82 -9.76 -6.71
CA LEU A 48 5.62 -10.50 -7.11
C LEU A 48 5.93 -11.94 -7.54
N LYS A 49 7.14 -12.19 -8.06
CA LYS A 49 7.62 -13.55 -8.37
C LYS A 49 7.97 -14.37 -7.13
N GLY A 50 8.26 -13.74 -6.00
CA GLY A 50 8.77 -14.43 -4.81
C GLY A 50 10.27 -14.73 -4.90
N SER A 51 11.05 -13.80 -5.47
CA SER A 51 12.48 -13.98 -5.70
C SER A 51 13.29 -13.91 -4.40
N ARG A 52 14.15 -14.90 -4.16
CA ARG A 52 15.09 -14.94 -3.02
C ARG A 52 16.40 -14.19 -3.28
N GLU A 53 16.42 -13.27 -4.24
CA GLU A 53 17.61 -12.49 -4.55
C GLU A 53 18.02 -11.64 -3.34
N LYS A 54 19.33 -11.54 -3.10
CA LYS A 54 19.91 -10.87 -1.93
C LYS A 54 19.28 -9.50 -1.65
N ARG A 55 19.12 -8.65 -2.67
CA ARG A 55 18.50 -7.32 -2.52
C ARG A 55 17.05 -7.36 -2.04
N VAL A 56 16.26 -8.35 -2.46
CA VAL A 56 14.86 -8.49 -2.04
C VAL A 56 14.80 -8.80 -0.54
N LEU A 57 15.65 -9.72 -0.09
CA LEU A 57 15.72 -10.14 1.31
C LEU A 57 16.34 -9.06 2.22
N GLU A 58 17.39 -8.37 1.76
CA GLU A 58 18.01 -7.27 2.52
C GLU A 58 17.04 -6.12 2.78
N LEU A 59 16.15 -5.86 1.83
CA LEU A 59 15.08 -4.86 1.96
C LEU A 59 13.82 -5.41 2.64
N GLN A 60 13.85 -6.67 3.11
CA GLN A 60 12.73 -7.38 3.75
C GLN A 60 11.44 -7.40 2.91
N LEU A 61 11.59 -7.34 1.58
CA LEU A 61 10.46 -7.33 0.65
C LEU A 61 9.77 -8.70 0.52
N ASP A 62 10.39 -9.75 1.11
CA ASP A 62 9.80 -11.07 1.30
C ASP A 62 8.69 -11.10 2.35
N LYS A 63 8.55 -10.04 3.17
CA LYS A 63 7.49 -9.92 4.19
C LYS A 63 6.25 -9.17 3.69
N VAL A 64 6.27 -8.65 2.47
CA VAL A 64 5.13 -7.91 1.90
C VAL A 64 3.98 -8.90 1.61
N PRO A 65 2.71 -8.55 1.86
CA PRO A 65 1.58 -9.48 1.72
C PRO A 65 1.43 -10.14 0.34
N VAL A 66 1.90 -9.48 -0.72
CA VAL A 66 1.80 -9.96 -2.11
C VAL A 66 3.09 -10.61 -2.62
N TYR A 67 4.05 -10.88 -1.74
CA TYR A 67 5.29 -11.55 -2.12
C TYR A 67 4.99 -12.94 -2.70
N GLY A 68 5.45 -13.18 -3.93
CA GLY A 68 5.21 -14.45 -4.62
C GLY A 68 3.78 -14.69 -5.11
N CYS A 69 2.90 -13.69 -5.14
CA CYS A 69 1.53 -13.86 -5.66
C CYS A 69 1.49 -14.31 -7.13
N PHE A 70 2.55 -14.05 -7.91
CA PHE A 70 2.75 -14.52 -9.27
C PHE A 70 3.88 -15.54 -9.39
N LYS A 71 4.08 -16.40 -8.38
CA LYS A 71 5.13 -17.44 -8.37
C LYS A 71 5.11 -18.37 -9.58
N ASP A 72 3.96 -18.56 -10.23
CA ASP A 72 3.83 -19.46 -11.39
C ASP A 72 4.08 -18.73 -12.73
N SER A 73 4.11 -17.39 -12.73
CA SER A 73 4.43 -16.59 -13.92
C SER A 73 5.94 -16.39 -14.09
N THR A 74 6.40 -16.23 -15.32
CA THR A 74 7.80 -15.80 -15.58
C THR A 74 7.98 -14.32 -15.22
N ILE A 75 9.21 -13.90 -14.89
CA ILE A 75 9.52 -12.47 -14.67
C ILE A 75 9.10 -11.60 -15.86
N LYS A 76 9.24 -12.13 -17.08
CA LYS A 76 8.81 -11.45 -18.30
C LYS A 76 7.29 -11.20 -18.29
N GLN A 77 6.48 -12.23 -18.05
CA GLN A 77 5.02 -12.10 -17.98
C GLN A 77 4.59 -11.14 -16.86
N ILE A 78 5.25 -11.19 -15.70
CA ILE A 78 4.97 -10.26 -14.60
C ILE A 78 5.31 -8.82 -15.02
N THR A 79 6.43 -8.62 -15.72
CA THR A 79 6.82 -7.30 -16.23
C THR A 79 5.81 -6.78 -17.27
N GLU A 80 5.27 -7.65 -18.13
CA GLU A 80 4.21 -7.30 -19.09
C GLU A 80 2.92 -6.85 -18.36
N LYS A 81 2.53 -7.52 -17.26
CA LYS A 81 1.41 -7.09 -16.41
C LYS A 81 1.69 -5.74 -15.75
N ILE A 82 2.90 -5.52 -15.21
CA ILE A 82 3.31 -4.24 -14.62
C ILE A 82 3.26 -3.12 -15.68
N ASP A 83 3.76 -3.38 -16.87
CA ASP A 83 3.74 -2.43 -17.98
C ASP A 83 2.31 -2.09 -18.39
N TRP A 84 1.40 -3.06 -18.39
CA TRP A 84 -0.04 -2.82 -18.59
C TRP A 84 -0.61 -1.87 -17.53
N VAL A 85 -0.28 -2.09 -16.24
CA VAL A 85 -0.72 -1.23 -15.11
C VAL A 85 -0.18 0.20 -15.25
N ILE A 86 1.05 0.37 -15.76
CA ILE A 86 1.63 1.69 -16.05
C ILE A 86 0.91 2.36 -17.22
N LEU A 87 0.75 1.63 -18.34
CA LEU A 87 0.11 2.15 -19.56
C LEU A 87 -1.36 2.53 -19.35
N ASN A 88 -2.06 1.86 -18.43
CA ASN A 88 -3.44 2.14 -18.07
C ASN A 88 -3.59 3.20 -16.95
N GLY A 89 -2.49 3.87 -16.61
CA GLY A 89 -2.52 5.05 -15.75
C GLY A 89 -2.80 4.76 -14.29
N TYR A 90 -2.41 3.59 -13.78
CA TYR A 90 -2.43 3.30 -12.33
C TYR A 90 -1.08 3.62 -11.70
N LEU A 91 0.01 3.24 -12.36
CA LEU A 91 1.37 3.59 -11.97
C LEU A 91 1.99 4.52 -13.01
N ARG A 92 3.00 5.28 -12.60
CA ARG A 92 3.86 6.06 -13.48
C ARG A 92 5.32 5.85 -13.14
N ILE A 93 6.19 6.24 -14.06
CA ILE A 93 7.63 6.24 -13.85
C ILE A 93 8.10 7.70 -13.78
N GLU A 94 8.86 8.01 -12.74
CA GLU A 94 9.63 9.26 -12.67
C GLU A 94 11.12 8.93 -12.56
N TYR A 95 11.97 9.85 -13.02
CA TYR A 95 13.41 9.70 -12.89
C TYR A 95 13.90 10.40 -11.63
N ASP A 96 14.45 9.63 -10.71
CA ASP A 96 15.38 10.17 -9.71
C ASP A 96 16.81 10.04 -10.27
N TYR A 97 17.39 11.19 -10.62
CA TYR A 97 18.66 11.30 -11.33
C TYR A 97 18.74 10.43 -12.60
N ARG A 98 19.21 9.19 -12.47
CA ARG A 98 19.36 8.22 -13.57
C ARG A 98 18.39 7.05 -13.50
N LEU A 99 17.73 6.84 -12.36
CA LEU A 99 16.94 5.63 -12.10
C LEU A 99 15.45 5.88 -12.36
N PRO A 100 14.78 5.03 -13.16
CA PRO A 100 13.33 5.05 -13.33
C PRO A 100 12.65 4.38 -12.14
N LEU A 101 11.96 5.16 -11.31
CA LEU A 101 11.29 4.73 -10.10
C LEU A 101 9.76 4.77 -10.28
N LEU A 102 9.07 3.85 -9.60
CA LEU A 102 7.62 3.75 -9.68
C LEU A 102 6.95 4.70 -8.68
N TYR A 103 5.86 5.31 -9.13
CA TYR A 103 4.97 6.13 -8.30
C TYR A 103 3.50 5.81 -8.62
N HIS A 104 2.62 5.92 -7.62
CA HIS A 104 1.18 5.86 -7.83
C HIS A 104 0.70 7.12 -8.53
N THR A 105 -0.03 6.96 -9.63
CA THR A 105 -0.92 8.03 -10.14
C THR A 105 -2.05 8.29 -9.15
N ALA A 106 -2.85 9.35 -9.34
CA ALA A 106 -4.06 9.55 -8.53
C ALA A 106 -4.99 8.33 -8.56
N ARG A 107 -5.19 7.71 -9.73
CA ARG A 107 -6.02 6.50 -9.87
C ARG A 107 -5.45 5.30 -9.12
N GLY A 108 -4.13 5.09 -9.20
CA GLY A 108 -3.46 4.01 -8.48
C GLY A 108 -3.42 4.25 -6.97
N TRP A 109 -3.36 5.52 -6.56
CA TRP A 109 -3.37 5.90 -5.15
C TRP A 109 -4.70 5.58 -4.49
N GLU A 110 -5.85 5.85 -5.13
CA GLU A 110 -7.15 5.47 -4.58
C GLU A 110 -7.24 3.97 -4.28
N ILE A 111 -6.73 3.13 -5.18
CA ILE A 111 -6.69 1.67 -4.96
C ILE A 111 -5.71 1.30 -3.84
N ALA A 112 -4.50 1.90 -3.82
CA ALA A 112 -3.52 1.63 -2.77
C ALA A 112 -4.05 2.01 -1.38
N LYS A 113 -4.70 3.18 -1.29
CA LYS A 113 -5.35 3.70 -0.10
C LYS A 113 -6.45 2.76 0.38
N GLU A 114 -7.35 2.31 -0.51
CA GLU A 114 -8.42 1.36 -0.18
C GLU A 114 -7.84 0.03 0.37
N ILE A 115 -6.84 -0.54 -0.32
CA ILE A 115 -6.18 -1.77 0.13
C ILE A 115 -5.59 -1.58 1.52
N ARG A 116 -4.85 -0.49 1.73
CA ARG A 116 -4.18 -0.22 3.01
C ARG A 116 -5.19 -0.05 4.14
N ILE A 117 -6.29 0.65 3.91
CA ILE A 117 -7.37 0.82 4.89
C ILE A 117 -7.96 -0.55 5.28
N ASN A 118 -8.25 -1.41 4.31
CA ASN A 118 -8.79 -2.74 4.58
C ASN A 118 -7.80 -3.64 5.35
N GLU A 119 -6.50 -3.56 5.03
CA GLU A 119 -5.45 -4.25 5.81
C GLU A 119 -5.40 -3.76 7.27
N ILE A 120 -5.60 -2.46 7.51
CA ILE A 120 -5.61 -1.90 8.86
C ILE A 120 -6.85 -2.39 9.63
N ILE A 121 -8.02 -2.40 9.00
CA ILE A 121 -9.25 -2.90 9.61
C ILE A 121 -9.10 -4.38 9.98
N GLY A 122 -8.55 -5.21 9.07
CA GLY A 122 -8.25 -6.61 9.37
C GLY A 122 -7.30 -6.78 10.56
N GLN A 123 -6.25 -5.96 10.64
CA GLN A 123 -5.36 -5.93 11.81
C GLN A 123 -6.09 -5.53 13.10
N PHE A 124 -7.05 -4.61 13.03
CA PHE A 124 -7.84 -4.22 14.19
C PHE A 124 -8.73 -5.38 14.66
N ASP A 125 -9.40 -6.06 13.72
CA ASP A 125 -10.23 -7.23 14.00
C ASP A 125 -9.38 -8.33 14.68
N GLU A 126 -8.20 -8.65 14.13
CA GLU A 126 -7.27 -9.62 14.73
C GLU A 126 -6.82 -9.22 16.14
N MET A 127 -6.52 -7.93 16.36
CA MET A 127 -6.13 -7.44 17.69
C MET A 127 -7.27 -7.58 18.70
N ILE A 128 -8.50 -7.28 18.32
CA ILE A 128 -9.68 -7.43 19.18
C ILE A 128 -9.93 -8.90 19.49
N GLU A 129 -9.90 -9.77 18.47
CA GLU A 129 -10.12 -11.20 18.62
C GLU A 129 -9.06 -11.88 19.50
N SER A 130 -7.80 -11.42 19.40
CA SER A 130 -6.71 -11.94 20.23
C SER A 130 -6.81 -11.53 21.71
N GLY A 131 -7.64 -10.54 22.04
CA GLY A 131 -7.87 -10.10 23.42
C GLY A 131 -6.62 -9.52 24.11
N VAL A 132 -5.71 -8.91 23.35
CA VAL A 132 -4.48 -8.34 23.92
C VAL A 132 -4.77 -7.18 24.87
N ASP A 133 -4.01 -7.10 25.96
CA ASP A 133 -4.13 -6.01 26.94
C ASP A 133 -3.59 -4.66 26.43
N TYR A 134 -2.90 -4.65 25.29
CA TYR A 134 -2.24 -3.47 24.73
C TYR A 134 -2.30 -3.41 23.21
N TYR A 135 -2.85 -2.31 22.69
CA TYR A 135 -2.88 -1.98 21.27
C TYR A 135 -1.71 -1.07 20.88
N ASN A 136 -0.73 -1.59 20.15
CA ASN A 136 0.37 -0.78 19.63
C ASN A 136 -0.02 -0.05 18.34
N MET A 137 -0.44 1.21 18.49
CA MET A 137 -0.94 2.02 17.37
C MET A 137 0.13 2.82 16.63
N ARG A 138 1.42 2.65 16.97
CA ARG A 138 2.52 3.48 16.45
C ARG A 138 2.67 3.40 14.94
N PHE A 139 2.26 2.30 14.31
CA PHE A 139 2.35 2.12 12.87
C PHE A 139 1.40 3.03 12.07
N LEU A 140 0.40 3.65 12.72
CA LEU A 140 -0.49 4.63 12.09
C LEU A 140 0.04 6.07 12.21
N LYS A 141 0.99 6.30 13.11
CA LYS A 141 1.60 7.61 13.25
C LYS A 141 2.32 7.99 11.95
N ASP A 142 2.23 9.27 11.59
CA ASP A 142 2.85 9.83 10.36
C ASP A 142 2.26 9.29 9.04
N SER A 143 1.18 8.50 9.12
CA SER A 143 0.45 8.05 7.93
C SER A 143 -0.23 9.20 7.18
N ASN A 144 -0.52 8.98 5.90
CA ASN A 144 -1.25 9.94 5.08
C ASN A 144 -2.58 10.35 5.75
N ARG A 145 -2.77 11.64 5.98
CA ARG A 145 -3.92 12.16 6.74
C ARG A 145 -5.27 11.87 6.08
N GLU A 146 -5.33 11.95 4.75
CA GLU A 146 -6.56 11.66 4.01
C GLU A 146 -6.97 10.20 4.21
N MET A 147 -6.02 9.27 4.05
CA MET A 147 -6.22 7.84 4.33
C MET A 147 -6.67 7.60 5.78
N ILE A 148 -6.05 8.26 6.76
CA ILE A 148 -6.44 8.15 8.17
C ILE A 148 -7.88 8.61 8.40
N PHE A 149 -8.30 9.69 7.74
CA PHE A 149 -9.65 10.22 7.91
C PHE A 149 -10.69 9.31 7.26
N GLU A 150 -10.36 8.69 6.14
CA GLU A 150 -11.19 7.69 5.47
C GLU A 150 -11.28 6.38 6.27
N LEU A 151 -10.16 5.91 6.84
CA LEU A 151 -10.15 4.79 7.79
C LEU A 151 -11.11 5.03 8.96
N LEU A 152 -11.02 6.20 9.58
CA LEU A 152 -11.89 6.58 10.71
C LEU A 152 -13.36 6.69 10.30
N GLU A 153 -13.65 7.11 9.06
CA GLU A 153 -15.01 7.11 8.54
C GLU A 153 -15.54 5.68 8.38
N LYS A 154 -14.77 4.75 7.81
CA LYS A 154 -15.18 3.34 7.71
C LYS A 154 -15.40 2.68 9.08
N ILE A 155 -14.55 2.99 10.06
CA ILE A 155 -14.73 2.51 11.44
C ILE A 155 -16.04 3.04 12.02
N LYS A 156 -16.33 4.34 11.84
CA LYS A 156 -17.59 4.95 12.28
C LYS A 156 -18.80 4.28 11.60
N GLU A 157 -18.75 4.08 10.29
CA GLU A 157 -19.81 3.43 9.50
C GLU A 157 -20.03 1.97 9.89
N SER A 158 -19.01 1.27 10.42
CA SER A 158 -19.14 -0.11 10.87
C SER A 158 -20.01 -0.27 12.11
N LYS A 159 -20.18 0.80 12.91
CA LYS A 159 -20.94 0.82 14.18
C LYS A 159 -20.45 -0.15 15.26
N LYS A 160 -19.27 -0.76 15.06
CA LYS A 160 -18.66 -1.72 15.98
C LYS A 160 -18.03 -0.99 17.17
N LYS A 161 -18.64 -1.12 18.36
CA LYS A 161 -18.13 -0.55 19.62
C LYS A 161 -16.83 -1.23 20.08
N GLU A 162 -16.53 -2.42 19.56
CA GLU A 162 -15.33 -3.19 19.85
C GLU A 162 -14.03 -2.45 19.45
N TYR A 163 -14.10 -1.50 18.51
CA TYR A 163 -12.95 -0.68 18.14
C TYR A 163 -12.61 0.41 19.17
N ILE A 164 -13.50 0.76 20.11
CA ILE A 164 -13.30 1.89 21.04
C ILE A 164 -11.99 1.79 21.83
N PRO A 165 -11.64 0.67 22.49
CA PRO A 165 -10.38 0.56 23.24
C PRO A 165 -9.13 0.80 22.37
N LEU A 166 -9.17 0.35 21.12
CA LEU A 166 -8.09 0.55 20.16
C LEU A 166 -8.01 2.02 19.73
N LEU A 167 -9.15 2.66 19.46
CA LEU A 167 -9.23 4.09 19.15
C LEU A 167 -8.71 4.95 20.30
N GLU A 168 -9.04 4.62 21.55
CA GLU A 168 -8.52 5.30 22.74
C GLU A 168 -7.00 5.14 22.88
N ALA A 169 -6.45 3.97 22.56
CA ALA A 169 -5.00 3.75 22.53
C ALA A 169 -4.33 4.59 21.43
N TRP A 170 -4.95 4.69 20.26
CA TRP A 170 -4.44 5.47 19.13
C TRP A 170 -4.48 6.98 19.40
N GLU A 171 -5.57 7.47 19.99
CA GLU A 171 -5.76 8.87 20.34
C GLU A 171 -4.60 9.41 21.20
N LYS A 172 -4.03 8.59 22.08
CA LYS A 172 -2.95 9.04 22.99
C LYS A 172 -1.64 9.42 22.29
N ILE A 173 -1.40 8.93 21.08
CA ILE A 173 -0.07 9.02 20.43
C ILE A 173 -0.04 9.86 19.14
N ASP A 174 -1.18 10.30 18.63
CA ASP A 174 -1.29 11.00 17.34
C ASP A 174 -1.33 12.54 17.46
N TYR A 175 -1.25 13.22 16.33
CA TYR A 175 -1.34 14.68 16.24
C TYR A 175 -2.74 15.19 16.58
N LYS A 176 -2.81 16.41 17.13
CA LYS A 176 -4.05 17.06 17.60
C LYS A 176 -5.26 16.89 16.65
N LYS A 177 -5.06 17.05 15.33
CA LYS A 177 -6.15 16.93 14.34
C LYS A 177 -6.71 15.50 14.25
N VAL A 178 -5.84 14.50 14.23
CA VAL A 178 -6.23 13.08 14.19
C VAL A 178 -6.90 12.70 15.51
N ARG A 179 -6.33 13.11 16.65
CA ARG A 179 -6.93 12.89 17.98
C ARG A 179 -8.35 13.41 18.09
N ASN A 180 -8.59 14.64 17.66
CA ASN A 180 -9.92 15.22 17.65
C ASN A 180 -10.90 14.40 16.79
N ARG A 181 -10.44 13.92 15.63
CA ARG A 181 -11.25 13.08 14.75
C ARG A 181 -11.56 11.72 15.38
N ILE A 182 -10.58 11.10 16.04
CA ILE A 182 -10.77 9.84 16.78
C ILE A 182 -11.82 10.02 17.89
N ARG A 183 -11.72 11.09 18.69
CA ARG A 183 -12.72 11.37 19.75
C ARG A 183 -14.13 11.52 19.19
N SER A 184 -14.29 12.26 18.09
CA SER A 184 -15.58 12.38 17.40
C SER A 184 -16.12 11.02 16.94
N VAL A 185 -15.27 10.12 16.44
CA VAL A 185 -15.69 8.77 16.05
C VAL A 185 -16.12 7.95 17.26
N ILE A 186 -15.37 8.01 18.38
CA ILE A 186 -15.74 7.33 19.64
C ILE A 186 -17.09 7.85 20.16
N GLU A 187 -17.32 9.17 20.13
CA GLU A 187 -18.60 9.76 20.54
C GLU A 187 -19.77 9.25 19.70
N GLU A 188 -19.61 9.16 18.37
CA GLU A 188 -20.65 8.62 17.48
C GLU A 188 -20.90 7.13 17.73
N LEU A 189 -19.84 6.31 17.88
CA LEU A 189 -19.99 4.89 18.21
C LEU A 189 -20.71 4.66 19.54
N ASN A 190 -20.56 5.57 20.51
CA ASN A 190 -21.25 5.49 21.79
C ASN A 190 -22.73 5.93 21.73
N LYS A 191 -23.12 6.77 20.77
CA LYS A 191 -24.51 7.27 20.64
C LYS A 191 -25.47 6.23 20.04
N GLU A 192 -24.96 5.33 19.22
CA GLU A 192 -25.79 4.33 18.56
C GLU A 192 -26.13 3.19 19.54
N ASN A 193 -27.40 3.12 19.94
CA ASN A 193 -28.02 2.09 20.80
C ASN A 193 -29.05 1.29 20.00
#